data_AF-A0A5P9FQI2-F1
#
_entry.id   AF-A0A5P9FQI2-F1
#
_cell.length_a   1.000
_cell.length_b   1.000
_cell.length_c   1.000
_cell.angle_alpha   90.00
_cell.angle_beta   90.00
_cell.angle_gamma   90.00
#
_symmetry.space_group_name_H-M   'P 1'
#
loop_
_entity.id
_entity.type
_entity.pdbx_description
1 polymer ?
#
loop_
_entity_poly.entity_id
_entity_poly.type
_entity_poly.pdbx_seq_one_letter_code
_entity_poly.pdbx_strand_id
1 'polypeptide(L)' 'MTQSHLVLDPGADLPADPREPMTDKQAATLRQLTDETGEEFDMALTKREAARRIAYLEELAK' A
#
# COMPACT_ATOMS: atom_id res chain seq x y z
N MET A 1 16.65 25.71 -33.61
CA MET A 1 15.69 25.39 -32.53
C MET A 1 16.09 24.04 -31.96
N THR A 2 16.72 24.02 -30.79
CA THR A 2 17.24 22.80 -30.17
C THR A 2 16.07 22.13 -29.46
N GLN A 3 15.64 20.98 -29.98
CA GLN A 3 14.57 20.19 -29.37
C GLN A 3 15.15 19.53 -28.10
N SER A 4 14.81 20.08 -26.94
CA SER A 4 15.10 19.48 -25.64
C SER A 4 14.36 18.15 -25.53
N HIS A 5 15.06 17.05 -25.81
CA HIS A 5 14.58 15.71 -25.51
C HIS A 5 14.55 15.56 -23.99
N LEU A 6 13.38 15.77 -23.40
CA LEU A 6 13.08 15.33 -22.04
C LEU A 6 13.34 13.82 -22.00
N VAL A 7 14.47 13.44 -21.43
CA VAL A 7 14.75 12.06 -21.05
C VAL A 7 13.73 11.75 -19.95
N LEU A 8 12.60 11.17 -20.33
CA LEU A 8 11.68 10.54 -19.40
C LEU A 8 12.44 9.34 -18.83
N ASP A 9 13.05 9.54 -17.66
CA ASP A 9 13.65 8.46 -16.88
C ASP A 9 12.52 7.47 -16.54
N PRO A 10 12.52 6.25 -17.11
CA PRO A 10 11.47 5.27 -16.86
C PRO A 10 11.52 4.69 -15.43
N GLY A 11 12.47 5.11 -14.59
CA GLY A 11 12.57 4.78 -13.18
C GLY A 11 11.97 5.83 -12.24
N ALA A 12 11.56 7.01 -12.75
CA ALA A 12 10.94 8.04 -11.94
C ALA A 12 9.42 7.87 -11.92
N ASP A 13 8.91 7.32 -10.81
CA ASP A 13 7.49 7.33 -10.43
C ASP A 13 6.58 6.29 -11.13
N LEU A 14 7.04 5.04 -11.24
CA LEU A 14 6.11 3.93 -11.46
C LEU A 14 5.29 3.70 -10.18
N PRO A 15 3.95 3.62 -10.25
CA PRO A 15 3.13 3.28 -9.09
C PRO A 15 3.55 1.91 -8.56
N ALA A 16 3.43 1.72 -7.24
CA ALA A 16 3.70 0.44 -6.58
C ALA A 16 3.06 -0.73 -7.37
N ASP A 17 3.84 -1.77 -7.67
CA ASP A 17 3.35 -2.88 -8.49
C ASP A 17 2.19 -3.55 -7.74
N PRO A 18 1.03 -3.69 -8.39
CA PRO A 18 -0.18 -4.23 -7.76
C PRO A 18 -0.03 -5.67 -7.23
N ARG A 19 1.05 -6.37 -7.60
CA ARG A 19 1.40 -7.72 -7.15
C ARG A 19 2.47 -7.74 -6.06
N GLU A 20 2.99 -6.57 -5.66
CA GLU A 20 3.94 -6.52 -4.54
C GLU A 20 3.30 -7.12 -3.29
N PRO A 21 4.00 -8.03 -2.59
CA PRO A 21 3.52 -8.53 -1.31
C PRO A 21 3.41 -7.39 -0.29
N MET A 22 2.51 -7.54 0.68
CA MET A 22 2.40 -6.61 1.79
C MET A 22 3.75 -6.41 2.50
N THR A 23 4.05 -5.17 2.86
CA THR A 23 5.28 -4.84 3.61
C THR A 23 5.13 -5.16 5.09
N ASP A 24 6.22 -5.44 5.79
CA ASP A 24 6.20 -5.73 7.24
C ASP A 24 5.53 -4.61 8.06
N LYS A 25 5.76 -3.35 7.67
CA LYS A 25 5.12 -2.19 8.31
C LYS A 25 3.60 -2.25 8.17
N GLN A 26 3.11 -2.55 6.97
CA GLN A 26 1.68 -2.69 6.73
C GLN A 26 1.10 -3.88 7.48
N ALA A 27 1.81 -5.01 7.53
CA ALA A 27 1.36 -6.19 8.29
C ALA A 27 1.21 -5.87 9.79
N ALA A 28 2.17 -5.15 10.37
CA ALA A 28 2.10 -4.72 11.77
C ALA A 28 0.93 -3.77 12.03
N THR A 29 0.75 -2.74 11.19
CA THR A 29 -0.38 -1.81 11.31
C THR A 29 -1.72 -2.52 11.13
N LEU A 30 -1.83 -3.38 10.12
CA LEU A 30 -3.05 -4.14 9.86
C LEU A 30 -3.41 -5.03 11.05
N ARG A 31 -2.43 -5.71 11.65
CA ARG A 31 -2.64 -6.57 12.83
C ARG A 31 -3.16 -5.78 14.03
N GLN A 32 -2.56 -4.63 14.31
CA GLN A 32 -3.02 -3.77 15.40
C GLN A 32 -4.47 -3.34 15.18
N LEU A 33 -4.81 -2.87 13.98
CA LEU A 33 -6.16 -2.39 13.66
C LEU A 33 -7.21 -3.51 13.68
N THR A 34 -6.86 -4.71 13.22
CA THR A 34 -7.78 -5.87 13.30
C THR A 34 -8.02 -6.29 14.75
N ASP A 35 -7.00 -6.25 15.60
CA ASP A 35 -7.15 -6.55 17.03
C ASP A 35 -8.03 -5.50 17.74
N GLU A 36 -7.90 -4.22 17.37
CA GLU A 36 -8.70 -3.11 17.93
C GLU A 36 -10.16 -3.12 17.46
N THR A 37 -10.41 -3.42 16.19
CA THR A 37 -11.75 -3.43 15.58
C THR A 37 -12.48 -4.77 15.70
N GLY A 38 -11.77 -5.85 16.02
CA GLY A 38 -12.29 -7.22 16.02
C GLY A 38 -12.48 -7.81 14.61
N GLU A 39 -11.90 -7.20 13.59
CA GLU A 39 -11.98 -7.63 12.20
C GLU A 39 -10.96 -8.74 11.87
N GLU A 40 -11.17 -9.45 10.76
CA GLU A 40 -10.24 -10.51 10.34
C GLU A 40 -8.92 -9.96 9.77
N PHE A 41 -7.83 -10.61 10.17
CA PHE A 41 -6.47 -10.35 9.68
C PHE A 41 -6.09 -11.30 8.54
N ASP A 42 -5.72 -10.73 7.39
CA ASP A 42 -5.30 -11.47 6.21
C ASP A 42 -3.85 -11.14 5.80
N MET A 43 -3.00 -12.17 5.74
CA MET A 43 -1.58 -12.06 5.33
C MET A 43 -1.37 -12.23 3.82
N ALA A 44 -2.37 -12.71 3.09
CA ALA A 44 -2.26 -12.93 1.64
C ALA A 44 -2.42 -11.63 0.83
N LEU A 45 -2.75 -10.52 1.49
CA LEU A 45 -2.94 -9.24 0.82
C LEU A 45 -1.66 -8.73 0.17
N THR A 46 -1.81 -8.15 -1.02
CA THR A 46 -0.75 -7.34 -1.64
C THR A 46 -0.55 -6.03 -0.88
N LYS A 47 0.58 -5.36 -1.08
CA LYS A 47 0.88 -4.02 -0.56
C LYS A 47 -0.24 -3.03 -0.82
N ARG A 48 -0.82 -3.04 -2.02
CA ARG A 48 -1.91 -2.13 -2.39
C ARG A 48 -3.23 -2.49 -1.69
N GLU A 49 -3.52 -3.77 -1.56
CA GLU A 49 -4.73 -4.24 -0.86
C GLU A 49 -4.63 -3.98 0.63
N ALA A 50 -3.48 -4.28 1.25
CA ALA A 50 -3.18 -3.95 2.63
C ALA A 50 -3.34 -2.46 2.92
N ALA A 51 -2.83 -1.58 2.04
CA ALA A 51 -3.01 -0.13 2.20
C ALA A 51 -4.49 0.28 2.22
N ARG A 52 -5.32 -0.29 1.33
CA ARG A 52 -6.76 -0.03 1.31
C ARG A 52 -7.46 -0.57 2.55
N ARG A 53 -7.09 -1.77 3.00
CA ARG A 53 -7.67 -2.39 4.20
C ARG A 53 -7.31 -1.61 5.45
N ILE A 54 -6.06 -1.17 5.59
CA ILE A 54 -5.61 -0.30 6.68
C ILE A 54 -6.44 0.98 6.71
N ALA A 55 -6.56 1.70 5.59
CA ALA A 55 -7.35 2.94 5.55
C ALA A 55 -8.82 2.73 5.97
N TYR A 56 -9.42 1.62 5.58
CA TYR A 56 -10.78 1.26 6.01
C TYR A 56 -10.87 1.04 7.52
N LEU A 57 -9.93 0.26 8.09
CA LEU A 57 -9.92 -0.05 9.52
C LEU A 57 -9.55 1.17 10.38
N GLU A 58 -8.67 2.05 9.89
CA GLU A 58 -8.37 3.33 10.54
C GLU A 58 -9.60 4.23 10.64
N GLU A 59 -10.47 4.24 9.63
CA GLU A 59 -11.75 4.95 9.70
C GLU A 59 -12.76 4.28 10.64
N LEU A 60 -12.72 2.94 10.75
CA LEU A 60 -13.60 2.17 11.64
C LEU A 60 -13.21 2.30 13.13
N ALA A 61 -11.92 2.43 13.42
CA ALA A 61 -11.38 2.53 14.78
C ALA A 61 -11.52 3.93 15.42
N LYS A 62 -12.04 4.92 14.68
CA LYS A 62 -12.35 6.27 15.20
C LYS A 62 -13.58 6.26 16.09
#